data_AF-A0A7C7HP84-F1
#
_entry.id   AF-A0A7C7HP84-F1
#
_cell.length_a   1.000
_cell.length_b   1.000
_cell.length_c   1.000
_cell.angle_alpha   90.00
_cell.angle_beta   90.00
_cell.angle_gamma   90.00
#
_symmetry.space_group_name_H-M   'P 1'
#
loop_
_entity.id
_entity.type
_entity.pdbx_description
1 polymer ?
#
loop_
_entity_poly.entity_id
_entity_poly.type
_entity_poly.pdbx_seq_one_letter_code
_entity_poly.pdbx_strand_id
1 'polypeptide(L)'
;MARLPYLSVSDLAEEDRDLLARDINLHRLLAHSPAGARAFTHLSTWIRYHCALDARLRELLILQIGYCSGSDYEFSHHIQIGHDFGVS
;
A
#
# COMPACT_ATOMS: atom_id res chain seq x y z
N MET A 1 3.49 -12.68 9.10
CA MET A 1 4.37 -13.08 7.98
C MET A 1 3.50 -13.35 6.74
N ALA A 2 3.99 -13.08 5.53
CA ALA A 2 3.21 -13.29 4.30
C ALA A 2 2.89 -14.77 4.07
N ARG A 3 1.68 -15.07 3.56
CA ARG A 3 1.22 -16.43 3.25
C ARG A 3 1.54 -16.88 1.82
N LEU A 4 1.90 -15.93 0.96
CA LEU A 4 2.31 -16.16 -0.42
C LEU A 4 3.75 -15.65 -0.62
N PRO A 5 4.49 -16.22 -1.58
CA PRO A 5 5.80 -15.70 -1.94
C PRO A 5 5.68 -14.26 -2.50
N TYR A 6 6.68 -13.44 -2.22
CA TYR A 6 6.77 -12.10 -2.79
C TYR A 6 7.28 -12.17 -4.21
N LEU A 7 6.44 -11.81 -5.18
CA LEU A 7 6.84 -11.77 -6.59
C LEU A 7 7.86 -10.65 -6.82
N SER A 8 8.73 -10.87 -7.79
CA SER A 8 9.68 -9.92 -8.36
C SER A 8 9.30 -9.62 -9.81
N VAL A 9 9.94 -8.62 -10.41
CA VAL A 9 9.68 -8.24 -11.81
C VAL A 9 9.88 -9.40 -12.78
N SER A 10 10.82 -10.31 -12.51
CA SER A 10 11.07 -11.49 -13.35
C SER A 10 9.98 -12.55 -13.26
N ASP A 11 9.13 -12.53 -12.22
CA ASP A 11 8.04 -13.47 -12.05
C ASP A 11 6.76 -13.05 -12.80
N LEU A 12 6.75 -11.85 -13.38
CA LEU A 12 5.58 -11.26 -14.05
C LEU A 12 5.69 -11.31 -15.57
N ALA A 13 4.54 -11.42 -16.22
CA ALA A 13 4.41 -11.14 -17.66
C ALA A 13 4.89 -9.71 -17.95
N GLU A 14 5.45 -9.49 -19.15
CA GLU A 14 6.05 -8.20 -19.52
C GLU A 14 5.09 -7.02 -19.33
N GLU A 15 3.82 -7.23 -19.70
CA GLU A 15 2.74 -6.24 -19.58
C GLU A 15 2.35 -5.89 -18.13
N ASP A 16 2.72 -6.71 -17.14
CA ASP A 16 2.38 -6.52 -15.72
C ASP A 16 3.56 -6.08 -14.87
N ARG A 17 4.75 -5.93 -15.45
CA ARG A 17 5.96 -5.50 -14.72
C ARG A 17 5.81 -4.11 -14.12
N ASP A 18 4.94 -3.27 -14.68
CA ASP A 18 4.63 -1.93 -14.17
C ASP A 18 3.98 -1.98 -12.77
N LEU A 19 3.31 -3.08 -12.41
CA LEU A 19 2.70 -3.26 -11.09
C LEU A 19 3.73 -3.21 -9.94
N LEU A 20 4.99 -3.49 -10.23
CA LEU A 20 6.09 -3.42 -9.26
C LEU A 20 6.99 -2.20 -9.45
N ALA A 21 6.55 -1.16 -10.19
CA ALA A 21 7.30 0.10 -10.30
C ALA A 21 7.62 0.72 -8.94
N ARG A 22 6.72 0.54 -7.96
CA ARG A 22 7.02 0.72 -6.53
C ARG A 22 7.19 -0.66 -5.89
N ASP A 23 8.44 -1.04 -5.65
CA ASP A 23 8.79 -2.34 -5.07
C ASP A 23 8.59 -2.36 -3.55
N ILE A 24 7.35 -2.64 -3.14
CA ILE A 24 6.96 -2.85 -1.73
C ILE A 24 6.22 -4.17 -1.57
N ASN A 25 6.30 -4.76 -0.37
CA ASN A 25 5.67 -6.04 -0.05
C ASN A 25 4.18 -6.13 -0.45
N LEU A 26 3.40 -5.05 -0.27
CA LEU A 26 2.02 -4.98 -0.70
C LEU A 26 1.85 -5.24 -2.20
N HIS A 27 2.61 -4.55 -3.05
CA HIS A 27 2.52 -4.71 -4.51
C HIS A 27 3.02 -6.09 -4.95
N ARG A 28 4.10 -6.60 -4.34
CA ARG A 28 4.62 -7.94 -4.60
C ARG A 28 3.62 -9.05 -4.28
N LEU A 29 2.71 -8.84 -3.33
CA LEU A 29 1.62 -9.76 -3.01
C LEU A 29 0.39 -9.54 -3.90
N LEU A 30 0.01 -8.30 -4.18
CA LEU A 30 -1.13 -8.00 -5.04
C LEU A 30 -0.90 -8.45 -6.49
N ALA A 31 0.35 -8.47 -6.96
CA ALA A 31 0.70 -8.89 -8.32
C ALA A 31 0.38 -10.37 -8.61
N HIS A 32 0.04 -11.19 -7.61
CA HIS A 32 -0.58 -12.52 -7.83
C HIS A 32 -1.95 -12.43 -8.52
N SER A 33 -2.57 -11.24 -8.55
CA SER A 33 -3.79 -10.93 -9.28
C SER A 33 -3.64 -9.59 -10.02
N PRO A 34 -3.07 -9.57 -11.23
CA PRO A 34 -2.75 -8.33 -11.94
C PRO A 34 -3.93 -7.36 -12.11
N ALA A 35 -5.09 -7.85 -12.56
CA ALA A 35 -6.29 -7.03 -12.70
C ALA A 35 -6.76 -6.45 -11.34
N GLY A 36 -6.68 -7.25 -10.28
CA GLY A 36 -6.99 -6.81 -8.92
C GLY A 36 -6.01 -5.75 -8.40
N ALA A 37 -4.71 -5.93 -8.66
CA ALA A 37 -3.67 -4.98 -8.31
C ALA A 37 -3.89 -3.61 -8.98
N ARG A 38 -4.27 -3.59 -10.26
CA ARG A 38 -4.59 -2.34 -10.99
C ARG A 38 -5.80 -1.62 -10.38
N ALA A 39 -6.87 -2.36 -10.13
CA ALA A 39 -8.09 -1.80 -9.51
C ALA A 39 -7.81 -1.26 -8.10
N PHE A 40 -7.07 -2.01 -7.27
CA PHE A 40 -6.66 -1.57 -5.95
C PHE A 40 -5.78 -0.32 -6.01
N THR A 41 -4.80 -0.30 -6.90
CA THR A 41 -3.88 0.84 -7.06
C THR A 41 -4.65 2.11 -7.39
N HIS A 42 -5.63 2.04 -8.29
CA HIS A 42 -6.48 3.18 -8.63
C HIS A 42 -7.21 3.74 -7.40
N LEU A 43 -7.89 2.88 -6.64
CA LEU A 43 -8.60 3.29 -5.42
C LEU A 43 -7.64 3.85 -4.36
N SER A 44 -6.53 3.16 -4.11
CA SER A 44 -5.57 3.56 -3.06
C SER A 44 -4.89 4.89 -3.39
N THR A 45 -4.56 5.16 -4.66
CA THR A 45 -4.05 6.45 -5.12
C THR A 45 -5.09 7.55 -4.94
N TRP A 46 -6.35 7.30 -5.28
CA TRP A 46 -7.43 8.26 -5.06
C TRP A 46 -7.57 8.60 -3.57
N ILE A 47 -7.59 7.60 -2.68
CA ILE A 47 -7.64 7.82 -1.23
C ILE A 47 -6.44 8.65 -0.77
N ARG A 48 -5.22 8.35 -1.24
CA ARG A 48 -4.00 9.03 -0.76
C ARG A 48 -3.92 10.50 -1.19
N TYR A 49 -4.35 10.83 -2.42
CA TYR A 49 -4.02 12.11 -3.03
C TYR A 49 -5.22 12.93 -3.52
N HIS A 50 -6.41 12.34 -3.60
CA HIS A 50 -7.57 12.99 -4.23
C HIS A 50 -8.84 12.99 -3.37
N CYS A 51 -8.88 12.22 -2.29
CA CYS A 51 -10.00 12.29 -1.36
C CYS A 51 -10.01 13.62 -0.59
N ALA A 52 -11.18 13.99 -0.06
CA ALA A 52 -11.37 15.26 0.64
C ALA A 52 -10.68 15.35 2.02
N LEU A 53 -10.13 14.23 2.52
CA LEU A 53 -9.52 14.18 3.83
C LEU A 53 -8.13 14.82 3.80
N ASP A 54 -7.86 15.71 4.76
CA ASP A 54 -6.53 16.28 4.97
C ASP A 54 -5.46 15.17 5.11
N ALA A 55 -4.28 15.40 4.55
CA ALA A 55 -3.24 14.37 4.48
C ALA A 55 -2.76 13.89 5.85
N ARG A 56 -2.65 14.80 6.83
CA ARG A 56 -2.27 14.45 8.20
C ARG A 56 -3.35 13.63 8.88
N LEU A 57 -4.62 14.04 8.74
CA LEU A 57 -5.76 13.29 9.27
C LEU A 57 -5.90 11.90 8.62
N ARG A 58 -5.60 11.79 7.32
CA ARG A 58 -5.63 10.53 6.58
C ARG A 58 -4.59 9.54 7.12
N GLU A 59 -3.35 9.97 7.35
CA GLU A 59 -2.32 9.10 7.92
C GLU A 59 -2.63 8.70 9.37
N LEU A 60 -3.15 9.62 10.19
CA LEU A 60 -3.64 9.30 11.54
C LEU A 60 -4.72 8.21 11.50
N LEU A 61 -5.68 8.32 10.57
CA LEU A 61 -6.73 7.33 10.41
C LEU A 61 -6.17 5.97 9.98
N ILE A 62 -5.23 5.94 9.04
CA ILE A 62 -4.59 4.70 8.58
C ILE A 62 -3.83 4.03 9.74
N LEU A 63 -3.08 4.79 10.53
CA LEU A 63 -2.39 4.30 11.72
C LEU A 63 -3.37 3.74 12.75
N GLN A 64 -4.46 4.46 13.02
CA GLN A 64 -5.51 4.01 13.95
C GLN A 64 -6.15 2.70 13.48
N ILE A 65 -6.45 2.56 12.19
CA ILE A 65 -7.00 1.33 11.62
C ILE A 65 -5.96 0.20 11.66
N GLY A 66 -4.69 0.48 11.35
CA GLY A 66 -3.59 -0.48 11.46
C GLY A 66 -3.47 -1.03 12.89
N TYR A 67 -3.56 -0.15 13.90
CA TYR A 67 -3.58 -0.55 15.30
C TYR A 67 -4.82 -1.37 15.67
N CYS A 68 -6.03 -0.87 15.36
CA CYS A 68 -7.28 -1.55 15.70
C CYS A 68 -7.44 -2.91 15.03
N SER A 69 -6.86 -3.09 13.84
CA SER A 69 -6.90 -4.36 13.10
C SER A 69 -5.76 -5.32 13.47
N GLY A 70 -4.82 -4.90 14.33
CA GLY A 70 -3.63 -5.69 14.65
C GLY A 70 -2.70 -5.90 13.44
N SER A 71 -2.68 -4.95 12.50
CA SER A 71 -1.83 -5.01 11.31
C SER A 71 -0.49 -4.32 11.56
N ASP A 72 0.47 -5.10 12.03
CA ASP A 72 1.86 -4.63 12.22
C ASP A 72 2.45 -4.04 10.94
N TYR A 73 2.08 -4.61 9.77
CA TYR A 73 2.55 -4.13 8.47
C TYR A 73 2.02 -2.74 8.16
N GLU A 74 0.70 -2.52 8.27
CA GLU A 74 0.12 -1.21 7.97
C GLU A 74 0.63 -0.16 8.95
N PHE A 75 0.70 -0.48 10.26
CA PHE A 75 1.20 0.43 11.27
C PHE A 75 2.66 0.83 11.02
N SER A 76 3.55 -0.16 10.85
CA SER A 76 4.98 0.11 10.64
C SER A 76 5.27 0.79 9.30
N HIS A 77 4.52 0.48 8.25
CA HIS A 77 4.68 1.12 6.94
C HIS A 77 4.22 2.58 6.99
N HIS A 78 3.14 2.87 7.72
CA HIS A 78 2.55 4.21 7.75
C HIS A 78 3.09 5.11 8.85
N ILE A 79 3.86 4.64 9.84
CA ILE A 79 4.36 5.52 10.90
C ILE A 79 5.33 6.58 10.37
N GLN A 80 6.28 6.18 9.51
CA GLN A 80 7.21 7.12 8.89
C GLN A 80 6.49 8.06 7.92
N ILE A 81 5.56 7.53 7.12
CA ILE A 81 4.74 8.33 6.20
C ILE A 81 3.92 9.37 6.99
N GLY A 82 3.38 8.98 8.15
CA GLY A 82 2.66 9.88 9.04
C GLY A 82 3.52 11.06 9.48
N HIS A 83 4.78 10.81 9.87
CA HIS A 83 5.71 11.88 10.20
C HIS A 83 5.96 12.83 9.02
N ASP A 84 6.08 12.30 7.80
CA ASP A 84 6.26 13.10 6.59
C ASP A 84 5.03 14.01 6.30
N PHE A 85 3.85 13.63 6.80
CA PHE A 85 2.62 14.43 6.75
C PHE A 85 2.32 15.18 8.07
N GLY A 86 3.27 15.31 8.99
CA GLY A 86 3.14 16.11 10.20
C GLY A 86 2.39 15.45 11.36
N VAL A 87 2.29 14.12 11.37
CA VAL A 87 1.91 13.37 12.58
C VAL A 87 3.07 13.38 13.56
N SER A 88 2.79 13.67 14.84
CA SER A 88 3.78 13.88 15.90
C SER A 88 3.36 13.21 17.20
#